data_AF-A0A1S8MI34-F1
#
_entry.id   AF-A0A1S8MI34-F1
#
_cell.length_a   1.000
_cell.length_b   1.000
_cell.length_c   1.000
_cell.angle_alpha   90.00
_cell.angle_beta   90.00
_cell.angle_gamma   90.00
#
_symmetry.space_group_name_H-M   'P 1'
#
loop_
_entity.id
_entity.type
_entity.pdbx_description
1 polymer ?
#
loop_
_entity_poly.entity_id
_entity_poly.type
_entity_poly.pdbx_seq_one_letter_code
_entity_poly.pdbx_strand_id
1 'polypeptide(L)'
;MVVRELNDNDMKNWTEFINTSVSKLTFVEGFNFKSCFKLGVEANGELISAIEVEDGNDEVKLYSLPQYREVDFEGILISAAKYYNNCI
;
A
#
# COMPACT_ATOMS: atom_id res chain seq x y z
N MET A 1 -13.29 3.11 -6.92
CA MET A 1 -12.03 2.75 -6.26
C MET A 1 -12.03 3.40 -4.90
N VAL A 2 -11.58 2.69 -3.87
CA VAL A 2 -11.50 3.20 -2.49
C VAL A 2 -10.09 2.92 -1.97
N VAL A 3 -9.48 3.91 -1.32
CA VAL A 3 -8.22 3.74 -0.58
C VAL A 3 -8.56 3.55 0.89
N ARG A 4 -8.07 2.46 1.51
CA ARG A 4 -8.35 2.16 2.92
C ARG A 4 -7.19 1.41 3.58
N GLU A 5 -7.15 1.44 4.90
CA GLU A 5 -6.30 0.55 5.69
C GLU A 5 -6.76 -0.91 5.52
N LEU A 6 -5.78 -1.82 5.48
CA LEU A 6 -6.04 -3.25 5.47
C LEU A 6 -6.23 -3.77 6.89
N ASN A 7 -7.28 -4.55 7.11
CA ASN A 7 -7.62 -5.13 8.41
C ASN A 7 -7.24 -6.61 8.49
N ASP A 8 -7.47 -7.23 9.65
CA ASP A 8 -7.17 -8.64 9.92
C ASP A 8 -7.80 -9.62 8.90
N ASN A 9 -8.94 -9.27 8.30
CA ASN A 9 -9.57 -10.12 7.30
C ASN A 9 -8.83 -10.05 5.95
N ASP A 10 -8.35 -8.87 5.54
CA ASP A 10 -7.51 -8.72 4.35
C ASP A 10 -6.18 -9.47 4.51
N MET A 11 -5.65 -9.52 5.74
CA MET A 11 -4.40 -10.22 6.05
C MET A 11 -4.46 -11.73 5.77
N LYS A 12 -5.65 -12.34 5.77
CA LYS A 12 -5.81 -13.77 5.43
C LYS A 12 -5.38 -14.09 4.00
N ASN A 13 -5.58 -13.14 3.08
CA ASN A 13 -5.26 -13.30 1.66
C ASN A 13 -4.01 -12.50 1.26
N TRP A 14 -3.35 -11.85 2.21
CA TRP A 14 -2.20 -10.98 1.94
C TRP A 14 -1.06 -11.72 1.23
N THR A 15 -0.70 -12.92 1.70
CA THR A 15 0.36 -13.73 1.09
C THR A 15 0.04 -14.12 -0.36
N GLU A 16 -1.22 -14.41 -0.66
CA GLU A 16 -1.65 -14.70 -2.04
C GLU A 16 -1.58 -13.46 -2.92
N PHE A 17 -2.04 -12.32 -2.39
CA PHE A 17 -1.99 -11.03 -3.08
C PHE A 17 -0.55 -10.62 -3.43
N ILE A 18 0.39 -10.70 -2.49
CA ILE A 18 1.81 -10.34 -2.78
C ILE A 18 2.45 -11.29 -3.78
N ASN A 19 2.10 -12.58 -3.76
CA ASN A 19 2.66 -13.59 -4.67
C ASN A 19 2.15 -13.42 -6.11
N THR A 20 0.95 -12.87 -6.27
CA THR A 20 0.34 -12.59 -7.57
C THR A 20 0.66 -11.19 -8.09
N SER A 21 1.11 -10.29 -7.21
CA SER A 21 1.43 -8.90 -7.55
C SER A 21 2.82 -8.73 -8.12
N VAL A 22 2.97 -7.69 -8.96
CA VAL A 22 4.29 -7.09 -9.20
C VAL A 22 4.62 -6.18 -8.03
N SER A 23 5.89 -6.18 -7.60
CA SER A 23 6.35 -5.32 -6.51
C SER A 23 7.34 -4.27 -6.99
N LYS A 24 7.29 -3.11 -6.34
CA LYS A 24 8.24 -2.01 -6.50
C LYS A 24 8.57 -1.44 -5.13
N LEU A 25 9.80 -0.97 -4.98
CA LEU A 25 10.27 -0.25 -3.81
C LEU A 25 10.29 1.24 -4.12
N THR A 26 9.72 2.06 -3.23
CA THR A 26 9.65 3.51 -3.36
C THR A 26 10.15 4.16 -2.07
N PHE A 27 10.95 5.22 -2.21
CA PHE A 27 11.43 6.01 -1.08
C PHE A 27 10.64 7.31 -0.99
N VAL A 28 10.25 7.66 0.23
CA VAL A 28 9.51 8.89 0.53
C VAL A 28 10.47 9.88 1.18
N GLU A 29 11.30 10.52 0.36
CA GLU A 29 12.36 11.42 0.84
C GLU A 29 11.85 12.46 1.86
N GLY A 30 12.58 12.58 2.97
CA GLY A 30 12.29 13.55 4.03
C GLY A 30 11.03 13.24 4.85
N PHE A 31 10.50 12.02 4.78
CA PHE A 31 9.33 11.60 5.55
C PHE A 31 9.57 10.25 6.23
N ASN A 32 9.40 10.21 7.55
CA ASN A 32 9.46 8.97 8.32
C ASN A 32 8.05 8.59 8.77
N PHE A 33 7.68 7.34 8.54
CA PHE A 33 6.44 6.79 9.07
C PHE A 33 6.62 6.44 10.56
N LYS A 34 5.58 6.71 11.37
CA LYS A 34 5.59 6.55 12.83
C LYS A 34 5.16 5.16 13.31
N SER A 35 4.66 4.34 12.40
CA SER A 35 4.13 3.02 12.71
C SER A 35 4.07 2.15 11.47
N CYS A 36 4.09 0.83 11.66
CA CYS A 36 3.82 -0.13 10.59
C CYS A 36 2.32 -0.10 10.23
N PHE A 37 2.00 0.00 8.94
CA PHE A 37 0.64 -0.15 8.45
C PHE A 37 0.61 -0.56 6.98
N LYS A 38 -0.56 -0.98 6.51
CA LYS A 38 -0.80 -1.34 5.10
C LYS A 38 -2.02 -0.58 4.60
N LEU A 39 -1.90 0.06 3.44
CA LEU A 39 -3.02 0.69 2.74
C LEU A 39 -3.25 -0.03 1.42
N GLY A 40 -4.52 -0.22 1.05
CA GLY A 40 -4.93 -0.85 -0.19
C GLY A 40 -5.83 0.04 -1.04
N VAL A 41 -5.76 -0.14 -2.36
CA VAL A 41 -6.77 0.29 -3.33
C VAL A 41 -7.69 -0.87 -3.63
N GLU A 42 -8.97 -0.68 -3.36
CA GLU A 42 -10.02 -1.64 -3.68
C GLU A 42 -10.85 -1.16 -4.87
N ALA A 43 -11.12 -2.07 -5.81
CA ALA A 43 -12.03 -1.86 -6.93
C ALA A 43 -12.92 -3.09 -7.09
N ASN A 44 -14.24 -2.87 -7.19
CA ASN A 44 -15.22 -3.95 -7.39
C ASN A 44 -15.13 -5.07 -6.33
N GLY A 45 -14.76 -4.75 -5.09
CA GLY A 45 -14.60 -5.73 -4.00
C GLY A 45 -13.27 -6.50 -4.01
N GLU A 46 -12.36 -6.17 -4.94
CA GLU A 46 -11.04 -6.79 -5.06
C GLU A 46 -9.95 -5.79 -4.67
N LEU A 47 -8.96 -6.26 -3.91
CA LEU A 47 -7.73 -5.51 -3.65
C LEU A 47 -6.86 -5.54 -4.91
N ILE A 48 -6.60 -4.38 -5.51
CA ILE A 48 -5.89 -4.29 -6.81
C ILE A 48 -4.48 -3.71 -6.70
N SER A 49 -4.20 -2.96 -5.63
CA SER A 49 -2.89 -2.42 -5.30
C SER A 49 -2.79 -2.16 -3.81
N ALA A 50 -1.60 -2.23 -3.22
CA ALA A 50 -1.38 -1.93 -1.82
C ALA A 50 0.05 -1.46 -1.55
N ILE A 51 0.22 -0.73 -0.46
CA ILE A 51 1.54 -0.45 0.12
C ILE A 51 1.70 -1.15 1.47
N GLU A 52 2.93 -1.55 1.76
CA GLU A 52 3.40 -1.95 3.07
C GLU A 52 4.42 -0.92 3.57
N VAL A 53 4.14 -0.36 4.73
CA VAL A 53 4.96 0.63 5.42
C VAL A 53 5.50 -0.01 6.70
N GLU A 54 6.80 0.13 6.91
CA GLU A 54 7.48 -0.27 8.14
C GLU A 54 7.80 0.97 9.00
N ASP A 55 7.72 0.81 10.32
CA ASP A 55 7.99 1.89 11.27
C ASP A 55 9.43 2.43 11.16
N GLY A 56 9.57 3.75 11.24
CA GLY A 56 10.85 4.45 11.23
C GLY A 56 11.59 4.40 9.89
N ASN A 57 10.96 3.87 8.84
CA ASN A 57 11.56 3.74 7.52
C ASN A 57 10.94 4.76 6.54
N ASP A 58 11.73 5.27 5.60
CA ASP A 58 11.26 6.07 4.47
C ASP A 58 10.97 5.20 3.22
N GLU A 59 11.30 3.92 3.32
CA GLU A 59 11.03 2.89 2.32
C GLU A 59 9.60 2.35 2.42
N VAL A 60 8.91 2.32 1.27
CA VAL A 60 7.57 1.77 1.12
C VAL A 60 7.57 0.73 0.01
N LYS A 61 7.03 -0.46 0.31
CA LYS A 61 6.85 -1.51 -0.70
C LYS A 61 5.48 -1.39 -1.32
N LEU A 62 5.43 -1.20 -2.63
CA LEU A 62 4.21 -1.16 -3.42
C LEU A 62 4.00 -2.51 -4.10
N TYR A 63 2.77 -3.01 -4.06
CA TYR A 63 2.30 -4.23 -4.70
C TYR A 63 1.11 -3.88 -5.58
N SER A 64 1.11 -4.33 -6.83
CA SER A 64 -0.03 -4.13 -7.75
C SER A 64 -0.29 -5.40 -8.53
N LEU A 65 -1.55 -5.74 -8.76
CA LEU A 65 -1.85 -6.86 -9.65
C LEU A 65 -1.32 -6.57 -11.07
N PRO A 66 -0.82 -7.58 -11.80
CA PRO A 66 -0.11 -7.36 -13.07
C PRO A 66 -0.90 -6.59 -14.12
N GLN A 67 -2.22 -6.76 -14.15
CA GLN A 67 -3.13 -6.06 -15.06
C GLN A 67 -3.24 -4.54 -14.79
N TYR A 68 -2.81 -4.08 -13.61
CA TYR A 68 -2.79 -2.66 -13.24
C TYR A 68 -1.39 -2.07 -13.17
N ARG A 69 -0.37 -2.74 -13.70
CA ARG A 69 1.03 -2.29 -13.60
C ARG A 69 1.29 -0.88 -14.18
N GLU A 70 0.51 -0.46 -15.16
CA GLU A 70 0.64 0.86 -15.83
C GLU A 70 -0.18 1.96 -15.14
N VAL A 71 -0.95 1.62 -14.10
CA VAL A 71 -1.74 2.59 -13.33
C VAL A 71 -0.87 3.17 -12.23
N ASP A 72 -0.81 4.50 -12.15
CA ASP A 72 -0.05 5.20 -11.12
C ASP A 72 -0.80 5.17 -9.76
N PHE A 73 -0.73 4.02 -9.08
CA PHE A 73 -1.19 3.88 -7.70
C PHE A 73 -0.19 4.37 -6.67
N GLU A 74 1.08 4.51 -7.05
CA GLU A 74 2.15 4.97 -6.18
C GLU A 74 1.83 6.37 -5.64
N GLY A 75 1.52 7.33 -6.51
CA GLY A 75 1.20 8.69 -6.09
C GLY A 75 -0.01 8.74 -5.15
N ILE A 76 -1.05 7.94 -5.43
CA ILE A 76 -2.27 7.86 -4.63
C ILE A 76 -1.99 7.26 -3.24
N LEU A 77 -1.33 6.10 -3.20
CA LEU A 77 -1.09 5.37 -1.95
C LEU A 77 -0.08 6.09 -1.06
N ILE A 78 0.98 6.66 -1.62
CA ILE A 78 1.96 7.44 -0.84
C ILE A 78 1.32 8.70 -0.24
N SER A 79 0.48 9.40 -1.00
CA SER A 79 -0.25 10.56 -0.49
C SER A 79 -1.21 10.17 0.65
N ALA A 80 -1.93 9.06 0.50
CA ALA A 80 -2.79 8.52 1.55
C ALA A 80 -1.99 8.07 2.79
N ALA A 81 -0.82 7.45 2.60
CA ALA A 81 0.07 7.03 3.68
C ALA A 81 0.53 8.22 4.53
N LYS A 82 0.97 9.30 3.88
CA LYS A 82 1.38 10.54 4.56
C LYS A 82 0.23 11.14 5.37
N TYR A 83 -0.98 11.17 4.80
CA TYR A 83 -2.16 11.65 5.50
C TYR A 83 -2.49 10.77 6.72
N TYR A 84 -2.54 9.45 6.53
CA TYR A 84 -2.83 8.49 7.58
C TYR A 84 -1.83 8.59 8.74
N ASN A 85 -0.52 8.65 8.43
CA ASN A 85 0.56 8.81 9.41
C ASN A 85 0.44 10.07 10.30
N ASN A 86 -0.23 11.12 9.82
CA ASN A 86 -0.50 12.32 10.62
C ASN A 86 -1.71 12.18 11.55
N CYS A 87 -2.60 11.20 11.30
CA CYS A 87 -3.79 10.93 12.10
C CYS A 87 -3.53 9.93 13.25
N ILE A 88 -2.39 9.25 13.23
CA ILE A 88 -1.86 8.36 14.28
C ILE A 88 -0.81 9.11 15.11
#